data_AF-Q56FC3-F1
#
_entry.id   AF-Q56FC3-F1
#
_cell.length_a   1.000
_cell.length_b   1.000
_cell.length_c   1.000
_cell.angle_alpha   90.00
_cell.angle_beta   90.00
_cell.angle_gamma   90.00
#
_symmetry.space_group_name_H-M   'P 1'
#
loop_
_entity.id
_entity.type
_entity.pdbx_description
1 polymer ?
#
loop_
_entity_poly.entity_id
_entity_poly.type
_entity_poly.pdbx_seq_one_letter_code
_entity_poly.pdbx_strand_id
1 'polypeptide(L)'
;MTEEVNPKAYPLADATLTTKIYNLVQQAMNYKQLRKGANEATKTLNRGLSEFIVMAADAEPLEILLHLPLLCEDKNVPYVFVRSKQALGRACGVSRPVVSCSITVNEGSQLKPQIQAIQQEIERLLV
;
A
#
# COMPACT_ATOMS: atom_id res chain seq x y z
N MET A 1 10.83 4.20 21.90
CA MET A 1 10.54 5.44 21.17
C MET A 1 9.45 5.13 20.16
N THR A 2 8.20 5.48 20.47
CA THR A 2 7.15 5.56 19.47
C THR A 2 7.49 6.76 18.60
N GLU A 3 8.09 6.53 17.44
CA GLU A 3 8.25 7.58 16.43
C GLU A 3 6.86 8.17 16.17
N GLU A 4 6.70 9.46 16.40
CA GLU A 4 5.46 10.18 16.16
C GLU A 4 5.12 10.04 14.68
N VAL A 5 4.09 9.26 14.39
CA VAL A 5 3.61 9.07 13.02
C VAL A 5 3.06 10.42 12.56
N ASN A 6 3.50 10.88 11.38
CA ASN A 6 3.08 12.16 10.83
C ASN A 6 1.54 12.24 10.77
N PRO A 7 0.91 13.29 11.32
CA PRO A 7 -0.56 13.41 11.35
C PRO A 7 -1.21 13.43 9.96
N LYS A 8 -0.45 13.73 8.89
CA LYS A 8 -0.93 13.65 7.50
C LYS A 8 -1.05 12.22 6.97
N ALA A 9 -0.48 11.22 7.65
CA ALA A 9 -0.51 9.82 7.22
C ALA A 9 -1.79 9.13 7.74
N TYR A 10 -2.91 9.40 7.06
CA TYR A 10 -4.23 8.82 7.34
C TYR A 10 -4.79 8.14 6.09
N PRO A 11 -5.43 6.96 6.19
CA PRO A 11 -5.62 6.12 7.38
C PRO A 11 -4.38 5.27 7.69
N LEU A 12 -4.08 5.08 8.98
CA LEU A 12 -2.93 4.27 9.44
C LEU A 12 -3.39 2.86 9.84
N ALA A 13 -2.74 1.83 9.29
CA ALA A 13 -3.01 0.45 9.67
C ALA A 13 -2.58 0.14 11.10
N ASP A 14 -3.41 -0.64 11.81
CA ASP A 14 -3.03 -1.23 13.10
C ASP A 14 -1.95 -2.32 12.91
N ALA A 15 -1.40 -2.84 14.00
CA ALA A 15 -0.30 -3.81 13.94
C ALA A 15 -0.74 -5.15 13.29
N THR A 16 -1.98 -5.55 13.51
CA THR A 16 -2.59 -6.77 12.97
C THR A 16 -2.79 -6.68 11.45
N LEU A 17 -3.40 -5.62 10.97
CA LEU A 17 -3.60 -5.32 9.55
C LEU A 17 -2.26 -5.09 8.86
N THR A 18 -1.31 -4.38 9.49
CA THR A 18 0.03 -4.18 8.93
C THR A 18 0.73 -5.52 8.63
N THR A 19 0.61 -6.49 9.55
CA THR A 19 1.19 -7.82 9.35
C THR A 19 0.51 -8.58 8.20
N LYS A 20 -0.83 -8.52 8.12
CA LYS A 20 -1.59 -9.09 7.00
C LYS A 20 -1.19 -8.47 5.66
N ILE A 21 -1.07 -7.14 5.60
CA ILE A 21 -0.65 -6.39 4.41
C ILE A 21 0.75 -6.83 3.99
N TYR A 22 1.73 -6.90 4.90
CA TYR A 22 3.09 -7.32 4.54
C TYR A 22 3.15 -8.75 4.01
N ASN A 23 2.40 -9.68 4.61
CA ASN A 23 2.30 -11.06 4.12
C ASN A 23 1.69 -11.10 2.71
N LEU A 24 0.63 -10.32 2.46
CA LEU A 24 0.01 -10.24 1.13
C LEU A 24 0.97 -9.62 0.11
N VAL A 25 1.66 -8.53 0.46
CA VAL A 25 2.64 -7.85 -0.41
C VAL A 25 3.76 -8.81 -0.80
N GLN A 26 4.25 -9.61 0.15
CA GLN A 26 5.28 -10.61 -0.11
C GLN A 26 4.79 -11.72 -1.05
N GLN A 27 3.55 -12.19 -0.87
CA GLN A 27 2.94 -13.14 -1.79
C GLN A 27 2.77 -12.50 -3.18
N ALA A 28 2.18 -11.32 -3.27
CA ALA A 28 1.97 -10.60 -4.54
C ALA A 28 3.28 -10.34 -5.30
N MET A 29 4.40 -10.15 -4.58
CA MET A 29 5.73 -10.08 -5.18
C MET A 29 6.08 -11.37 -5.94
N ASN A 30 5.87 -12.53 -5.32
CA ASN A 30 6.14 -13.85 -5.93
C ASN A 30 5.22 -14.11 -7.14
N TYR A 31 3.97 -13.67 -7.07
CA TYR A 31 3.00 -13.76 -8.18
C TYR A 31 3.16 -12.67 -9.25
N LYS A 32 4.16 -11.78 -9.12
CA LYS A 32 4.40 -10.64 -10.02
C LYS A 32 3.20 -9.68 -10.15
N GLN A 33 2.36 -9.60 -9.11
CA GLN A 33 1.20 -8.70 -9.00
C GLN A 33 1.47 -7.46 -8.13
N LEU A 34 2.73 -7.04 -8.07
CA LEU A 34 3.17 -5.92 -7.23
C LEU A 34 3.96 -4.92 -8.05
N ARG A 35 3.61 -3.65 -7.93
CA ARG A 35 4.38 -2.51 -8.45
C ARG A 35 4.92 -1.69 -7.28
N LYS A 36 6.17 -1.27 -7.37
CA LYS A 36 6.94 -0.70 -6.25
C LYS A 36 7.33 0.73 -6.58
N GLY A 37 7.16 1.64 -5.62
CA GLY A 37 7.49 3.05 -5.73
C GLY A 37 6.34 3.95 -6.17
N ALA A 38 6.46 5.23 -5.85
CA ALA A 38 5.41 6.23 -6.06
C ALA A 38 5.02 6.40 -7.53
N ASN A 39 6.01 6.49 -8.42
CA ASN A 39 5.76 6.67 -9.85
C ASN A 39 5.01 5.47 -10.47
N GLU A 40 5.35 4.25 -10.04
CA GLU A 40 4.68 3.05 -10.53
C GLU A 40 3.27 2.91 -9.95
N ALA A 41 3.05 3.29 -8.69
CA ALA A 41 1.72 3.39 -8.10
C ALA A 41 0.83 4.40 -8.84
N THR A 42 1.36 5.58 -9.19
CA THR A 42 0.64 6.55 -10.02
C THR A 42 0.27 5.98 -11.39
N LYS A 43 1.16 5.22 -12.04
CA LYS A 43 0.89 4.57 -13.33
C LYS A 43 -0.21 3.51 -13.24
N THR A 44 -0.21 2.68 -12.19
CA THR A 44 -1.24 1.64 -12.03
C THR A 44 -2.62 2.23 -11.74
N LEU A 45 -2.68 3.28 -10.92
CA LEU A 45 -3.91 4.04 -10.67
C LEU A 45 -4.47 4.66 -11.95
N ASN A 46 -3.64 5.35 -12.73
CA ASN A 46 -4.07 5.96 -13.99
C ASN A 46 -4.56 4.94 -15.04
N ARG A 47 -4.00 3.71 -15.00
CA ARG A 47 -4.40 2.61 -15.89
C ARG A 47 -5.60 1.80 -15.36
N GLY A 48 -6.10 2.09 -14.16
CA GLY A 48 -7.18 1.30 -13.55
C GLY A 48 -6.78 -0.15 -13.23
N LEU A 49 -5.48 -0.40 -13.01
CA LEU A 49 -4.94 -1.73 -12.73
C LEU A 49 -4.64 -1.95 -11.24
N SER A 50 -4.85 -0.95 -10.39
CA SER A 50 -4.55 -1.03 -8.96
C SER A 50 -5.75 -1.50 -8.17
N GLU A 51 -5.57 -2.53 -7.35
CA GLU A 51 -6.57 -3.02 -6.39
C GLU A 51 -6.58 -2.17 -5.12
N PHE A 52 -5.40 -1.88 -4.57
CA PHE A 52 -5.23 -0.95 -3.46
C PHE A 52 -3.76 -0.48 -3.39
N ILE A 53 -3.54 0.62 -2.65
CA ILE A 53 -2.23 1.24 -2.48
C ILE A 53 -1.78 1.16 -1.02
N VAL A 54 -0.50 0.84 -0.81
CA VAL A 54 0.16 0.91 0.50
C VAL A 54 1.22 2.00 0.47
N MET A 55 1.22 2.87 1.47
CA MET A 55 2.16 3.98 1.63
C MET A 55 2.89 3.89 2.96
N ALA A 56 4.12 4.37 3.02
CA ALA A 56 4.89 4.43 4.25
C ALA A 56 4.75 5.80 4.93
N ALA A 57 4.42 5.81 6.22
CA ALA A 57 4.22 7.04 7.00
C ALA A 57 5.54 7.68 7.45
N ASP A 58 6.64 6.92 7.54
CA ASP A 58 8.01 7.39 7.83
C ASP A 58 8.77 7.84 6.56
N ALA A 59 8.05 8.11 5.46
CA ALA A 59 8.62 8.74 4.28
C ALA A 59 9.08 10.16 4.62
N GLU A 60 10.30 10.50 4.20
CA GLU A 60 10.90 11.80 4.47
C GLU A 60 11.51 12.33 3.16
N PRO A 61 10.94 13.40 2.57
CA PRO A 61 9.72 14.12 2.98
C PRO A 61 8.43 13.34 2.66
N LEU A 62 7.38 13.48 3.47
CA LEU A 62 6.09 12.80 3.26
C LEU A 62 5.35 13.35 2.03
N GLU A 63 5.62 14.61 1.69
CA GLU A 63 5.04 15.35 0.58
C GLU A 63 5.18 14.62 -0.78
N ILE A 64 6.18 13.75 -0.93
CA ILE A 64 6.38 12.95 -2.15
C ILE A 64 5.28 11.91 -2.38
N LEU A 65 4.45 11.61 -1.38
CA LEU A 65 3.37 10.62 -1.45
C LEU A 65 1.97 11.26 -1.42
N LEU A 66 1.85 12.54 -1.06
CA LEU A 66 0.54 13.17 -0.81
C LEU A 66 -0.34 13.30 -2.06
N HIS A 67 0.21 13.13 -3.26
CA HIS A 67 -0.59 13.04 -4.48
C HIS A 67 -1.30 11.70 -4.66
N LEU A 68 -0.85 10.63 -3.98
CA LEU A 68 -1.45 9.30 -4.11
C LEU A 68 -2.84 9.21 -3.44
N PRO A 69 -3.06 9.68 -2.19
CA PRO A 69 -4.40 9.69 -1.59
C PRO A 69 -5.45 10.37 -2.47
N LEU A 70 -5.15 11.57 -2.98
CA LEU A 70 -6.03 12.33 -3.90
C LEU A 70 -6.38 11.51 -5.14
N LEU A 71 -5.38 10.88 -5.78
CA LEU A 71 -5.61 10.07 -6.97
C LEU A 71 -6.38 8.78 -6.65
N CYS A 72 -6.20 8.22 -5.45
CA CYS A 72 -6.93 7.04 -4.99
C CYS A 72 -8.41 7.37 -4.77
N GLU A 73 -8.74 8.52 -4.19
CA GLU A 73 -10.11 9.01 -4.01
C GLU A 73 -10.80 9.24 -5.37
N ASP A 74 -10.13 9.93 -6.30
CA ASP A 74 -10.65 10.17 -7.66
C ASP A 74 -10.96 8.87 -8.43
N LYS A 75 -10.17 7.83 -8.18
CA LYS A 75 -10.29 6.52 -8.85
C LYS A 75 -11.07 5.49 -8.04
N ASN A 76 -11.56 5.85 -6.85
CA ASN A 76 -12.21 4.93 -5.91
C ASN A 76 -11.38 3.66 -5.62
N VAL A 77 -10.08 3.84 -5.39
CA VAL A 77 -9.13 2.78 -5.05
C VAL A 77 -8.76 2.89 -3.57
N PRO A 78 -8.93 1.83 -2.76
CA PRO A 78 -8.53 1.86 -1.35
C PRO A 78 -7.04 2.13 -1.16
N TYR A 79 -6.69 2.87 -0.11
CA TYR A 79 -5.30 3.16 0.26
C TYR A 79 -5.09 3.10 1.77
N VAL A 80 -3.86 2.79 2.18
CA VAL A 80 -3.52 2.67 3.60
C VAL A 80 -2.06 3.04 3.86
N PHE A 81 -1.80 3.64 5.02
CA PHE A 81 -0.45 3.90 5.51
C PHE A 81 0.02 2.78 6.43
N VAL A 82 1.28 2.38 6.27
CA VAL A 82 2.02 1.52 7.19
C VAL A 82 3.14 2.33 7.84
N ARG A 83 3.55 1.95 9.05
CA ARG A 83 4.52 2.74 9.82
C ARG A 83 5.90 2.83 9.21
N SER A 84 6.41 1.75 8.58
CA SER A 84 7.82 1.67 8.16
C SER A 84 8.02 1.37 6.67
N LYS A 85 8.76 2.25 5.99
CA LYS A 85 9.27 2.10 4.61
C LYS A 85 10.31 1.00 4.49
N GLN A 86 11.07 0.73 5.56
CA GLN A 86 12.05 -0.35 5.57
C GLN A 86 11.36 -1.71 5.62
N ALA A 87 10.35 -1.86 6.49
CA ALA A 87 9.56 -3.09 6.56
C ALA A 87 8.78 -3.33 5.26
N LEU A 88 8.20 -2.28 4.67
CA LEU A 88 7.55 -2.35 3.37
C LEU A 88 8.53 -2.77 2.26
N GLY A 89 9.76 -2.24 2.25
CA GLY A 89 10.80 -2.64 1.32
C GLY A 89 11.14 -4.13 1.41
N ARG A 90 11.30 -4.65 2.63
CA ARG A 90 11.54 -6.09 2.86
C ARG A 90 10.36 -6.95 2.38
N ALA A 91 9.12 -6.56 2.66
CA ALA A 91 7.94 -7.25 2.15
C ALA A 91 7.88 -7.23 0.61
N CYS A 92 8.30 -6.13 -0.01
CA CYS A 92 8.44 -6.00 -1.47
C CYS A 92 9.62 -6.80 -2.05
N GLY A 93 10.41 -7.51 -1.24
CA GLY A 93 11.57 -8.28 -1.67
C GLY A 93 12.76 -7.42 -2.11
N VAL A 94 12.89 -6.21 -1.58
CA VAL A 94 14.01 -5.31 -1.88
C VAL A 94 14.75 -4.92 -0.60
N SER A 95 16.07 -4.77 -0.70
CA SER A 95 16.91 -4.32 0.41
C SER A 95 16.80 -2.83 0.69
N ARG A 96 16.34 -2.05 -0.31
CA ARG A 96 16.16 -0.61 -0.19
C ARG A 96 14.78 -0.26 0.38
N PRO A 97 14.66 0.85 1.12
CA PRO A 97 13.36 1.34 1.57
C PRO A 97 12.39 1.57 0.40
N VAL A 98 11.12 1.21 0.59
CA VAL A 98 10.06 1.45 -0.38
C VAL A 98 9.03 2.34 0.28
N VAL A 99 8.74 3.48 -0.34
CA VAL A 99 7.81 4.49 0.19
C VAL A 99 6.35 4.20 -0.18
N SER A 100 6.13 3.46 -1.28
CA SER A 100 4.79 3.01 -1.64
C SER A 100 4.82 1.77 -2.53
N CYS A 101 3.73 1.03 -2.55
CA CYS A 101 3.51 -0.05 -3.50
C CYS A 101 2.04 -0.15 -3.89
N SER A 102 1.80 -0.70 -5.08
CA SER A 102 0.47 -0.96 -5.64
C SER A 102 0.34 -2.45 -5.89
N ILE A 103 -0.75 -3.03 -5.37
CA ILE A 103 -1.17 -4.39 -5.71
C ILE A 103 -2.01 -4.30 -6.98
N THR A 104 -1.68 -5.09 -7.99
CA THR A 104 -2.35 -5.03 -9.29
C THR A 104 -3.40 -6.12 -9.48
N VAL A 105 -4.47 -5.77 -10.18
CA VAL A 105 -5.53 -6.69 -10.61
C VAL A 105 -4.92 -7.83 -11.44
N ASN A 106 -5.26 -9.07 -11.10
CA ASN A 106 -5.15 -10.19 -12.04
C ASN A 106 -6.20 -11.25 -11.67
N GLU A 107 -7.11 -11.49 -12.61
CA GLU A 107 -8.34 -12.25 -12.42
C GLU A 107 -8.11 -13.73 -12.12
N GLY A 108 -6.98 -14.29 -12.57
CA GLY A 108 -6.61 -15.69 -12.32
C GLY A 108 -5.82 -15.90 -11.03
N SER A 109 -5.66 -14.87 -10.20
CA SER A 109 -4.83 -14.97 -9.00
C SER A 109 -5.55 -15.64 -7.83
N GLN A 110 -4.84 -16.56 -7.18
CA GLN A 110 -5.26 -17.19 -5.92
C GLN A 110 -5.28 -16.18 -4.75
N LEU A 111 -4.67 -15.01 -4.91
CA LEU A 111 -4.62 -13.95 -3.89
C LEU A 111 -5.89 -13.11 -3.83
N LYS A 112 -6.78 -13.22 -4.82
CA LYS A 112 -7.98 -12.39 -4.93
C LYS A 112 -8.85 -12.37 -3.66
N PRO A 113 -9.13 -13.50 -2.98
CA PRO A 113 -9.91 -13.48 -1.74
C PRO A 113 -9.20 -12.73 -0.61
N GLN A 114 -7.87 -12.83 -0.52
CA GLN A 114 -7.08 -12.12 0.50
C GLN A 114 -7.02 -10.62 0.21
N ILE A 115 -6.89 -10.23 -1.07
CA ILE A 115 -6.92 -8.84 -1.52
C ILE A 115 -8.26 -8.21 -1.13
N GLN A 116 -9.38 -8.89 -1.42
CA GLN A 116 -10.72 -8.40 -1.09
C GLN A 116 -10.94 -8.26 0.42
N ALA A 117 -10.46 -9.22 1.22
CA ALA A 117 -10.54 -9.14 2.67
C ALA A 117 -9.78 -7.92 3.21
N ILE A 118 -8.57 -7.65 2.70
CA ILE A 118 -7.77 -6.49 3.10
C ILE A 118 -8.41 -5.18 2.61
N GLN A 119 -8.97 -5.13 1.40
CA GLN A 119 -9.71 -3.96 0.91
C GLN A 119 -10.86 -3.60 1.86
N GLN A 120 -11.66 -4.58 2.29
CA GLN A 120 -12.75 -4.35 3.26
C GLN A 120 -12.24 -3.87 4.62
N GLU A 121 -11.09 -4.40 5.10
CA GLU A 121 -10.48 -3.92 6.35
C GLU A 121 -9.97 -2.47 6.19
N ILE A 122 -9.43 -2.09 5.03
CA ILE A 122 -8.97 -0.72 4.73
C ILE A 122 -10.16 0.25 4.63
N GLU A 123 -11.23 -0.13 3.94
CA GLU A 123 -12.43 0.71 3.79
C GLU A 123 -13.06 1.04 5.15
N ARG A 124 -13.02 0.11 6.11
CA ARG A 124 -13.48 0.35 7.48
C ARG A 124 -12.65 1.38 8.25
N LEU A 125 -11.41 1.66 7.83
CA LEU A 125 -10.57 2.69 8.42
C LEU A 125 -10.83 4.09 7.83
N LEU A 126 -11.52 4.16 6.69
CA LEU A 126 -11.83 5.42 6.01
C LEU A 126 -13.19 6.01 6.43
N VAL A 127 -13.97 5.29 7.23
CA VAL A 127 -15.26 5.72 7.82
C VAL A 127 -15.03 6.28 9.22
#